data_AF-A0A8J6GYB6-F1
#
_entry.id   AF-A0A8J6GYB6-F1
#
_cell.length_a   1.000
_cell.length_b   1.000
_cell.length_c   1.000
_cell.angle_alpha   90.00
_cell.angle_beta   90.00
_cell.angle_gamma   90.00
#
_symmetry.space_group_name_H-M   'P 1'
#
loop_
_entity.id
_entity.type
_entity.pdbx_description
1 polymer ?
#
loop_
_entity_poly.entity_id
_entity_poly.type
_entity_poly.pdbx_seq_one_letter_code
_entity_poly.pdbx_strand_id
1 'polypeptide(L)'
;MELRSCVRCPRVDPEALQFVNQISGLDPSTEDYASSTEDYASSQRHRRVEAFVPPDEIHEEQVAIKDFKDLHAEVKAGCTQLGYLGMELRQQLLMDIGRILLDQPSMEALEASLEQALCCGGQVEPLDGPAGSILECLMLPCGKLMLKFAASIFYLLGALTVLSETQQQLLASALETTVLSKQLELVERILEWSFPWQKQSYVALPFRCFGNSWHEEAPIWILLEECGLTLQVDTPQVHWEPTSQGPTCALYASLALLSSLSQGP
;
A
#
# COMPACT_ATOMS: atom_id res chain seq x y z
N MET A 1 15.94 -4.12 29.15
CA MET A 1 15.87 -3.08 28.11
C MET A 1 15.44 -3.81 26.86
N GLU A 2 14.14 -4.03 26.74
CA GLU A 2 13.55 -4.95 25.79
C GLU A 2 13.42 -4.30 24.41
N LEU A 3 13.93 -5.01 23.40
CA LEU A 3 13.85 -4.67 21.99
C LEU A 3 12.39 -4.83 21.54
N ARG A 4 11.74 -3.72 21.19
CA ARG A 4 10.44 -3.75 20.53
C ARG A 4 10.61 -4.23 19.10
N SER A 5 10.30 -5.51 18.89
CA SER A 5 9.98 -6.07 17.58
C SER A 5 8.60 -5.57 17.14
N CYS A 6 8.51 -4.86 16.02
CA CYS A 6 7.30 -4.75 15.19
C CYS A 6 7.67 -4.10 13.85
N VAL A 7 8.29 -4.87 12.95
CA VAL A 7 8.20 -4.57 11.51
C VAL A 7 6.91 -5.24 11.05
N ARG A 8 5.79 -4.51 11.20
CA ARG A 8 4.54 -4.89 10.51
C ARG A 8 4.77 -4.50 9.05
N CYS A 9 4.64 -5.47 8.13
CA CYS A 9 4.14 -5.15 6.79
C CYS A 9 2.91 -4.24 6.96
N PRO A 10 2.58 -3.33 6.01
CA PRO A 10 1.32 -2.61 6.07
C PRO A 10 0.18 -3.64 6.06
N ARG A 11 -0.23 -4.06 7.25
CA ARG A 11 -1.46 -4.80 7.48
C ARG A 11 -2.52 -3.75 7.29
N VAL A 12 -2.99 -3.61 6.05
CA VAL A 12 -4.38 -3.22 5.87
C VAL A 12 -5.16 -4.26 6.64
N ASP A 13 -5.88 -3.80 7.66
CA ASP A 13 -6.74 -4.64 8.46
C ASP A 13 -7.59 -5.51 7.51
N PRO A 14 -7.62 -6.84 7.65
CA PRO A 14 -8.53 -7.67 6.87
C PRO A 14 -10.00 -7.21 7.00
N GLU A 15 -10.39 -6.51 8.07
CA GLU A 15 -11.70 -5.85 8.19
C GLU A 15 -11.82 -4.62 7.26
N ALA A 16 -10.76 -3.83 7.08
CA ALA A 16 -10.75 -2.71 6.13
C ALA A 16 -10.84 -3.19 4.67
N LEU A 17 -10.21 -4.33 4.34
CA LEU A 17 -10.37 -4.99 3.03
C LEU A 17 -11.73 -5.66 2.87
N GLN A 18 -12.33 -6.19 3.94
CA GLN A 18 -13.73 -6.66 3.90
C GLN A 18 -14.69 -5.51 3.62
N PHE A 19 -14.45 -4.32 4.18
CA PHE A 19 -15.25 -3.13 3.91
C PHE A 19 -15.16 -2.70 2.43
N VAL A 20 -13.95 -2.67 1.85
CA VAL A 20 -13.73 -2.33 0.43
C VAL A 20 -14.33 -3.39 -0.52
N ASN A 21 -14.27 -4.68 -0.15
CA ASN A 21 -14.88 -5.77 -0.91
C ASN A 21 -16.42 -5.77 -0.80
N GLN A 22 -17.00 -5.39 0.35
CA GLN A 22 -18.45 -5.22 0.50
C GLN A 22 -18.99 -4.04 -0.33
N ILE A 23 -18.24 -2.94 -0.44
CA ILE A 23 -18.61 -1.79 -1.28
C ILE A 23 -18.52 -2.13 -2.79
N SER A 24 -17.71 -3.11 -3.16
CA SER A 24 -17.55 -3.55 -4.56
C SER A 24 -18.63 -4.54 -5.01
N GLY A 25 -19.47 -5.05 -4.09
CA GLY A 25 -20.59 -5.95 -4.37
C GLY A 25 -21.97 -5.29 -4.50
N LEU A 26 -22.06 -3.96 -4.34
CA LEU A 26 -23.33 -3.23 -4.48
C LEU A 26 -23.51 -2.78 -5.94
N ASP A 27 -24.39 -3.48 -6.64
CA ASP A 27 -24.98 -3.05 -7.91
C ASP A 27 -25.63 -1.66 -7.72
N PRO A 28 -25.39 -0.65 -8.57
CA PRO A 28 -25.93 0.71 -8.39
C PRO A 28 -27.46 0.83 -8.57
N SER A 29 -28.18 -0.28 -8.64
CA SER A 29 -29.57 -0.32 -9.08
C SER A 29 -30.54 -0.89 -8.05
N THR A 30 -30.49 -0.42 -6.80
CA THR A 30 -31.67 -0.49 -5.92
C THR A 30 -31.65 0.63 -4.89
N GLU A 31 -32.15 1.79 -5.28
CA GLU A 31 -32.80 2.70 -4.34
C GLU A 31 -34.10 2.02 -3.90
N ASP A 32 -34.23 1.65 -2.62
CA ASP A 32 -35.56 1.63 -2.02
C ASP A 32 -35.54 1.96 -0.53
N TYR A 33 -36.43 2.87 -0.20
CA TYR A 33 -36.66 3.51 1.09
C TYR A 33 -37.78 2.73 1.80
N ALA A 34 -37.56 2.23 3.03
CA ALA A 34 -38.52 2.25 4.15
C ALA A 34 -38.29 1.14 5.20
N SER A 35 -38.10 1.60 6.45
CA SER A 35 -38.84 1.26 7.69
C SER A 35 -39.07 -0.19 8.17
N SER A 36 -38.96 -0.30 9.51
CA SER A 36 -39.64 -1.23 10.46
C SER A 36 -38.80 -2.43 10.93
N THR A 37 -38.24 -2.39 12.14
CA THR A 37 -38.80 -2.70 13.50
C THR A 37 -39.12 -4.17 13.76
N GLU A 38 -38.40 -4.70 14.76
CA GLU A 38 -38.79 -5.69 15.78
C GLU A 38 -38.98 -7.18 15.39
N ASP A 39 -38.64 -8.01 16.38
CA ASP A 39 -38.95 -9.42 16.57
C ASP A 39 -38.21 -10.48 15.73
N TYR A 40 -37.23 -11.16 16.35
CA TYR A 40 -37.44 -12.57 16.76
C TYR A 40 -36.28 -13.10 17.63
N ALA A 41 -36.33 -12.85 18.93
CA ALA A 41 -35.67 -13.71 19.91
C ALA A 41 -36.67 -14.77 20.37
N SER A 42 -36.42 -16.06 20.09
CA SER A 42 -36.76 -17.21 20.95
C SER A 42 -36.71 -18.54 20.19
N SER A 43 -35.74 -19.40 20.52
CA SER A 43 -36.01 -20.82 20.82
C SER A 43 -34.74 -21.52 21.31
N GLN A 44 -34.55 -21.51 22.63
CA GLN A 44 -33.73 -22.46 23.37
C GLN A 44 -34.67 -23.50 24.00
N ARG A 45 -34.50 -24.78 23.68
CA ARG A 45 -34.93 -25.90 24.53
C ARG A 45 -33.88 -27.02 24.53
N HIS A 46 -33.09 -26.97 25.60
CA HIS A 46 -32.55 -28.06 26.41
C HIS A 46 -32.09 -29.38 25.77
N ARG A 47 -30.77 -29.59 25.81
CA ARG A 47 -30.15 -30.82 26.35
C ARG A 47 -28.78 -30.51 26.97
N ARG A 48 -28.68 -30.60 28.31
CA ARG A 48 -27.46 -30.75 29.14
C ARG A 48 -27.15 -32.27 29.16
N VAL A 49 -25.96 -32.86 29.22
CA VAL A 49 -24.57 -32.58 29.66
C VAL A 49 -23.72 -33.51 28.75
N GLU A 50 -22.55 -33.13 28.23
CA GLU A 50 -21.25 -33.48 28.83
C GLU A 50 -20.17 -32.60 28.19
N ALA A 51 -19.45 -31.87 29.04
CA ALA A 51 -18.31 -31.06 28.68
C ALA A 51 -17.12 -31.98 28.43
N PHE A 52 -16.76 -32.13 27.16
CA PHE A 52 -15.41 -32.58 26.79
C PHE A 52 -14.68 -31.32 26.31
N VAL A 53 -13.76 -30.84 27.14
CA VAL A 53 -12.85 -29.73 26.80
C VAL A 53 -11.64 -30.33 26.10
N PRO A 54 -11.46 -30.14 24.78
CA PRO A 54 -10.19 -30.46 24.14
C PRO A 54 -9.15 -29.41 24.55
N PRO A 55 -7.89 -29.80 24.80
CA PRO A 55 -6.85 -28.86 25.17
C PRO A 55 -6.51 -27.94 24.00
N ASP A 56 -6.43 -26.65 24.30
CA ASP A 56 -5.89 -25.54 23.50
C ASP A 56 -5.25 -25.94 22.16
N GLU A 57 -6.07 -26.10 21.12
CA GLU A 57 -5.61 -25.87 19.76
C GLU A 57 -5.46 -24.36 19.63
N ILE A 58 -4.24 -23.88 19.93
CA ILE A 58 -3.72 -22.64 19.37
C ILE A 58 -4.00 -22.77 17.87
N HIS A 59 -5.05 -22.08 17.40
CA HIS A 59 -5.19 -21.79 15.99
C HIS A 59 -3.97 -20.94 15.68
N GLU A 60 -2.90 -21.61 15.24
CA GLU A 60 -1.93 -20.98 14.36
C GLU A 60 -2.78 -20.44 13.21
N GLU A 61 -3.13 -19.18 13.33
CA GLU A 61 -3.55 -18.35 12.22
C GLU A 61 -2.48 -18.59 11.18
N GLN A 62 -2.76 -19.51 10.24
CA GLN A 62 -1.88 -19.81 9.14
C GLN A 62 -1.77 -18.48 8.41
N VAL A 63 -0.71 -17.74 8.71
CA VAL A 63 -0.34 -16.54 7.99
C VAL A 63 -0.09 -17.04 6.59
N ALA A 64 -1.10 -16.90 5.74
CA ALA A 64 -1.01 -17.26 4.34
C ALA A 64 0.28 -16.61 3.82
N ILE A 65 1.20 -17.44 3.31
CA ILE A 65 2.44 -16.93 2.74
C ILE A 65 2.02 -16.08 1.54
N LYS A 66 1.99 -14.76 1.73
CA LYS A 66 1.67 -13.82 0.67
C LYS A 66 2.80 -13.90 -0.35
N ASP A 67 2.48 -14.36 -1.55
CA ASP A 67 3.44 -14.44 -2.64
C ASP A 67 3.43 -13.14 -3.47
N PHE A 68 4.29 -13.09 -4.49
CA PHE A 68 4.36 -11.92 -5.38
C PHE A 68 3.04 -11.67 -6.13
N LYS A 69 2.28 -12.71 -6.47
CA LYS A 69 1.02 -12.56 -7.21
C LYS A 69 -0.04 -11.90 -6.35
N ASP A 70 -0.13 -12.28 -5.08
CA ASP A 70 -1.05 -11.67 -4.12
C ASP A 70 -0.73 -10.18 -3.92
N LEU A 71 0.56 -9.84 -3.74
CA LEU A 71 1.02 -8.45 -3.65
C LEU A 71 0.69 -7.67 -4.94
N HIS A 72 1.03 -8.23 -6.11
CA HIS A 72 0.77 -7.60 -7.40
C HIS A 72 -0.74 -7.35 -7.60
N ALA A 73 -1.60 -8.32 -7.26
CA ALA A 73 -3.05 -8.17 -7.39
C ALA A 73 -3.61 -7.06 -6.49
N GLU A 74 -3.16 -6.98 -5.23
CA GLU A 74 -3.53 -5.93 -4.28
C GLU A 74 -3.14 -4.54 -4.79
N VAL A 75 -1.88 -4.36 -5.16
CA VAL A 75 -1.35 -3.09 -5.67
C VAL A 75 -2.06 -2.70 -6.97
N LYS A 76 -2.29 -3.69 -7.87
CA LYS A 76 -2.99 -3.45 -9.13
C LYS A 76 -4.43 -2.95 -8.92
N ALA A 77 -5.13 -3.45 -7.91
CA ALA A 77 -6.47 -2.96 -7.59
C ALA A 77 -6.44 -1.48 -7.22
N GLY A 78 -5.48 -1.04 -6.39
CA GLY A 78 -5.25 0.36 -6.06
C GLY A 78 -4.91 1.22 -7.28
N CYS A 79 -3.99 0.74 -8.14
CA CYS A 79 -3.65 1.42 -9.39
C CYS A 79 -4.87 1.60 -10.30
N THR A 80 -5.72 0.58 -10.43
CA THR A 80 -6.94 0.66 -11.23
C THR A 80 -7.94 1.66 -10.64
N GLN A 81 -8.09 1.71 -9.31
CA GLN A 81 -8.94 2.74 -8.67
C GLN A 81 -8.41 4.13 -9.00
N LEU A 82 -7.13 4.40 -8.75
CA LEU A 82 -6.53 5.71 -9.04
C LEU A 82 -6.64 6.07 -10.52
N GLY A 83 -6.57 5.10 -11.43
CA GLY A 83 -6.73 5.30 -12.88
C GLY A 83 -8.10 5.84 -13.30
N TYR A 84 -9.16 5.70 -12.49
CA TYR A 84 -10.47 6.30 -12.76
C TYR A 84 -10.54 7.81 -12.45
N LEU A 85 -9.53 8.38 -11.80
CA LEU A 85 -9.45 9.83 -11.59
C LEU A 85 -9.14 10.55 -12.91
N GLY A 86 -9.74 11.73 -13.08
CA GLY A 86 -9.42 12.64 -14.18
C GLY A 86 -7.93 12.99 -14.21
N MET A 87 -7.39 13.22 -15.40
CA MET A 87 -5.95 13.45 -15.59
C MET A 87 -5.45 14.65 -14.77
N GLU A 88 -6.25 15.71 -14.68
CA GLU A 88 -5.94 16.92 -13.92
C GLU A 88 -5.79 16.62 -12.43
N LEU A 89 -6.71 15.83 -11.86
CA LEU A 89 -6.64 15.42 -10.46
C LEU A 89 -5.44 14.52 -10.19
N ARG A 90 -5.12 13.59 -11.10
CA ARG A 90 -3.96 12.70 -10.95
C ARG A 90 -2.65 13.48 -10.98
N GLN A 91 -2.53 14.47 -11.86
CA GLN A 91 -1.35 15.34 -11.92
C GLN A 91 -1.23 16.24 -10.68
N GLN A 92 -2.34 16.78 -10.18
CA GLN A 92 -2.36 17.54 -8.94
C GLN A 92 -1.92 16.67 -7.75
N LEU A 93 -2.51 15.48 -7.62
CA LEU A 93 -2.13 14.50 -6.60
C LEU A 93 -0.64 14.17 -6.69
N LEU A 94 -0.12 13.87 -7.89
CA LEU A 94 1.28 13.53 -8.07
C LEU A 94 2.22 14.67 -7.63
N MET A 95 1.88 15.91 -8.00
CA MET A 95 2.65 17.09 -7.62
C MET A 95 2.67 17.30 -6.11
N ASP A 96 1.51 17.24 -5.46
CA ASP A 96 1.44 17.47 -4.02
C ASP A 96 1.99 16.28 -3.22
N ILE A 97 1.87 15.05 -3.73
CA ILE A 97 2.54 13.87 -3.16
C ILE A 97 4.06 14.08 -3.18
N GLY A 98 4.61 14.56 -4.29
CA GLY A 98 6.03 14.91 -4.39
C GLY A 98 6.48 15.94 -3.34
N ARG A 99 5.60 16.88 -2.96
CA ARG A 99 5.89 17.87 -1.93
C ARG A 99 5.84 17.28 -0.52
N ILE A 100 4.84 16.44 -0.20
CA ILE A 100 4.76 15.83 1.13
C ILE A 100 5.85 14.78 1.37
N LEU A 101 6.40 14.16 0.31
CA LEU A 101 7.58 13.29 0.43
C LEU A 101 8.82 14.02 0.98
N LEU A 102 8.82 15.36 0.92
CA LEU A 102 9.87 16.22 1.47
C LEU A 102 9.43 16.90 2.79
N ASP A 103 8.24 16.60 3.29
CA ASP A 103 7.63 17.21 4.46
C ASP A 103 6.89 16.15 5.29
N GLN A 104 7.67 15.40 6.07
CA GLN A 104 7.20 14.28 6.87
C GLN A 104 6.00 14.64 7.79
N PRO A 105 5.98 15.78 8.52
CA PRO A 105 4.81 16.19 9.29
C PRO A 105 3.52 16.32 8.46
N SER A 106 3.61 16.82 7.23
CA SER A 106 2.44 16.93 6.34
C SER A 106 1.96 15.55 5.87
N MET A 107 2.89 14.63 5.61
CA MET A 107 2.56 13.24 5.25
C MET A 107 1.83 12.52 6.39
N GLU A 108 2.35 12.63 7.62
CA GLU A 108 1.74 12.04 8.83
C GLU A 108 0.37 12.64 9.14
N ALA A 109 0.22 13.96 8.99
CA ALA A 109 -1.07 14.64 9.19
C ALA A 109 -2.13 14.19 8.17
N LEU A 110 -1.72 13.99 6.91
CA LEU A 110 -2.60 13.47 5.87
C LEU A 110 -2.99 12.00 6.14
N GLU A 111 -2.03 11.16 6.51
CA GLU A 111 -2.26 9.75 6.84
C GLU A 111 -3.26 9.64 8.01
N ALA A 112 -3.06 10.38 9.09
CA ALA A 112 -3.96 10.39 10.25
C ALA A 112 -5.37 10.87 9.89
N SER A 113 -5.48 11.92 9.07
CA SER A 113 -6.77 12.44 8.59
C SER A 113 -7.53 11.40 7.76
N LEU A 114 -6.84 10.70 6.85
CA LEU A 114 -7.44 9.65 6.04
C LEU A 114 -7.82 8.42 6.86
N GLU A 115 -6.99 8.02 7.83
CA GLU A 115 -7.29 6.93 8.75
C GLU A 115 -8.59 7.22 9.53
N GLN A 116 -8.69 8.40 10.12
CA GLN A 116 -9.90 8.81 10.86
C GLN A 116 -11.14 8.81 9.96
N ALA A 117 -11.01 9.32 8.74
CA ALA A 117 -12.11 9.39 7.79
C ALA A 117 -12.59 8.00 7.34
N LEU A 118 -11.66 7.10 7.05
CA LEU A 118 -11.94 5.74 6.58
C LEU A 118 -12.49 4.85 7.68
N CYS A 119 -11.97 4.95 8.91
CA CYS A 119 -12.38 4.09 10.03
C CYS A 119 -13.67 4.57 10.71
N CYS A 120 -13.81 5.87 10.92
CA CYS A 120 -14.88 6.42 11.76
C CYS A 120 -16.00 7.09 10.96
N GLY A 121 -15.84 7.26 9.64
CA GLY A 121 -16.82 7.94 8.78
C GLY A 121 -17.07 9.40 9.19
N GLY A 122 -16.12 10.01 9.90
CA GLY A 122 -16.20 11.37 10.43
C GLY A 122 -15.99 12.45 9.37
N GLN A 123 -16.31 13.70 9.71
CA GLN A 123 -15.89 14.84 8.89
C GLN A 123 -14.36 14.96 8.97
N VAL A 124 -13.73 15.15 7.82
CA VAL A 124 -12.28 15.37 7.76
C VAL A 124 -12.02 16.84 7.99
N GLU A 125 -11.15 17.15 8.95
CA GLU A 125 -10.70 18.53 9.15
C GLU A 125 -9.85 18.96 7.94
N PRO A 126 -10.05 20.19 7.44
CA PRO A 126 -9.18 20.72 6.39
C PRO A 126 -7.73 20.77 6.87
N LEU A 127 -6.82 20.33 6.02
CA LEU A 127 -5.39 20.51 6.24
C LEU A 127 -4.89 21.70 5.43
N ASP A 128 -3.77 22.27 5.85
CA ASP A 128 -3.09 23.32 5.10
C ASP A 128 -2.08 22.73 4.10
N GLY A 129 -1.69 23.54 3.11
CA GLY A 129 -0.59 23.21 2.21
C GLY A 129 -0.84 22.00 1.30
N PRO A 130 0.21 21.27 0.89
CA PRO A 130 0.09 20.15 -0.05
C PRO A 130 -0.80 19.01 0.47
N ALA A 131 -0.78 18.74 1.79
CA ALA A 131 -1.66 17.75 2.41
C ALA A 131 -3.14 18.14 2.26
N GLY A 132 -3.47 19.42 2.46
CA GLY A 132 -4.79 19.99 2.20
C GLY A 132 -5.24 19.81 0.76
N SER A 133 -4.38 20.17 -0.19
CA SER A 133 -4.66 20.01 -1.63
C SER A 133 -4.94 18.56 -2.02
N ILE A 134 -4.19 17.59 -1.46
CA ILE A 134 -4.45 16.17 -1.70
C ILE A 134 -5.81 15.77 -1.14
N LEU A 135 -6.13 16.19 0.07
CA LEU A 135 -7.42 15.89 0.70
C LEU A 135 -8.59 16.48 -0.11
N GLU A 136 -8.46 17.72 -0.59
CA GLU A 136 -9.44 18.36 -1.47
C GLU A 136 -9.65 17.58 -2.78
N CYS A 137 -8.58 17.05 -3.38
CA CYS A 137 -8.68 16.21 -4.58
C CYS A 137 -9.48 14.91 -4.34
N LEU A 138 -9.56 14.45 -3.09
CA LEU A 138 -10.27 13.24 -2.70
C LEU A 138 -11.70 13.52 -2.23
N MET A 139 -12.12 14.78 -2.14
CA MET A 139 -13.45 15.18 -1.69
C MET A 139 -14.37 15.51 -2.87
N LEU A 140 -15.63 15.12 -2.74
CA LEU A 140 -16.70 15.58 -3.59
C LEU A 140 -17.08 17.03 -3.24
N PRO A 141 -17.71 17.80 -4.16
CA PRO A 141 -18.20 19.16 -3.88
C PRO A 141 -19.16 19.26 -2.69
N CYS A 142 -19.78 18.15 -2.27
CA CYS A 142 -20.65 18.07 -1.10
C CYS A 142 -19.90 17.82 0.22
N GLY A 143 -18.56 17.82 0.20
CA GLY A 143 -17.70 17.59 1.38
C GLY A 143 -17.56 16.12 1.79
N LYS A 144 -18.01 15.18 0.95
CA LYS A 144 -17.88 13.73 1.22
C LYS A 144 -16.61 13.17 0.60
N LEU A 145 -15.88 12.37 1.36
CA LEU A 145 -14.68 11.69 0.89
C LEU A 145 -15.02 10.59 -0.11
N MET A 146 -14.29 10.53 -1.22
CA MET A 146 -14.42 9.46 -2.20
C MET A 146 -13.65 8.22 -1.72
N LEU A 147 -14.30 7.42 -0.88
CA LEU A 147 -13.68 6.33 -0.10
C LEU A 147 -12.74 5.42 -0.87
N LYS A 148 -13.06 5.03 -2.11
CA LYS A 148 -12.20 4.13 -2.92
C LYS A 148 -10.85 4.77 -3.28
N PHE A 149 -10.84 6.05 -3.63
CA PHE A 149 -9.61 6.77 -3.95
C PHE A 149 -8.84 7.11 -2.68
N ALA A 150 -9.55 7.53 -1.63
CA ALA A 150 -8.96 7.80 -0.33
C ALA A 150 -8.27 6.56 0.27
N ALA A 151 -8.89 5.38 0.18
CA ALA A 151 -8.27 4.13 0.59
C ALA A 151 -7.00 3.80 -0.21
N SER A 152 -6.99 4.09 -1.52
CA SER A 152 -5.82 3.85 -2.37
C SER A 152 -4.67 4.82 -2.06
N ILE A 153 -4.99 6.09 -1.75
CA ILE A 153 -3.99 7.08 -1.29
C ILE A 153 -3.50 6.74 0.11
N PHE A 154 -4.38 6.33 1.03
CA PHE A 154 -3.99 5.89 2.36
C PHE A 154 -3.05 4.68 2.31
N TYR A 155 -3.35 3.70 1.45
CA TYR A 155 -2.45 2.57 1.20
C TYR A 155 -1.08 3.02 0.65
N LEU A 156 -1.05 3.98 -0.28
CA LEU A 156 0.19 4.57 -0.77
C LEU A 156 0.98 5.24 0.36
N LEU A 157 0.33 6.04 1.21
CA LEU A 157 0.99 6.70 2.35
C LEU A 157 1.59 5.67 3.30
N GLY A 158 0.84 4.62 3.65
CA GLY A 158 1.35 3.52 4.48
C GLY A 158 2.52 2.77 3.85
N ALA A 159 2.62 2.71 2.52
CA ALA A 159 3.79 2.17 1.84
C ALA A 159 4.97 3.16 1.87
N LEU A 160 4.73 4.45 1.69
CA LEU A 160 5.76 5.49 1.73
C LEU A 160 6.36 5.68 3.13
N THR A 161 5.57 5.53 4.20
CA THR A 161 6.06 5.64 5.59
C THR A 161 6.96 4.49 6.03
N VAL A 162 6.92 3.36 5.32
CA VAL A 162 7.87 2.25 5.52
C VAL A 162 9.24 2.58 4.92
N LEU A 163 9.31 3.46 3.92
CA LEU A 163 10.55 3.83 3.25
C LEU A 163 11.35 4.83 4.08
N SER A 164 12.68 4.81 3.89
CA SER A 164 13.56 5.80 4.52
C SER A 164 13.38 7.20 3.93
N GLU A 165 13.78 8.23 4.68
CA GLU A 165 13.76 9.62 4.21
C GLU A 165 14.55 9.78 2.89
N THR A 166 15.69 9.08 2.76
CA THR A 166 16.48 9.06 1.53
C THR A 166 15.70 8.48 0.35
N GLN A 167 14.97 7.37 0.56
CA GLN A 167 14.12 6.79 -0.48
C GLN A 167 12.98 7.74 -0.87
N GLN A 168 12.33 8.38 0.10
CA GLN A 168 11.26 9.34 -0.15
C GLN A 168 11.75 10.55 -0.98
N GLN A 169 12.93 11.09 -0.66
CA GLN A 169 13.56 12.18 -1.42
C GLN A 169 13.90 11.75 -2.87
N LEU A 170 14.44 10.55 -3.05
CA LEU A 170 14.72 10.01 -4.38
C LEU A 170 13.43 9.78 -5.19
N LEU A 171 12.37 9.31 -4.55
CA LEU A 171 11.06 9.18 -5.18
C LEU A 171 10.49 10.53 -5.58
N ALA A 172 10.57 11.56 -4.72
CA ALA A 172 10.14 12.91 -5.04
C ALA A 172 10.86 13.45 -6.30
N SER A 173 12.18 13.27 -6.39
CA SER A 173 12.95 13.63 -7.58
C SER A 173 12.58 12.78 -8.81
N ALA A 174 12.27 11.50 -8.61
CA ALA A 174 11.81 10.61 -9.67
C ALA A 174 10.41 10.96 -10.17
N LEU A 175 9.57 11.67 -9.41
CA LEU A 175 8.27 12.16 -9.92
C LEU A 175 8.43 13.27 -10.96
N GLU A 176 9.51 14.03 -10.90
CA GLU A 176 9.82 15.10 -11.88
C GLU A 176 10.43 14.56 -13.17
N THR A 177 10.90 13.32 -13.17
CA THR A 177 11.64 12.70 -14.27
C THR A 177 10.92 11.43 -14.74
N THR A 178 10.91 11.10 -16.03
CA THR A 178 10.14 9.95 -16.55
C THR A 178 10.79 8.57 -16.23
N VAL A 179 11.36 8.43 -15.03
CA VAL A 179 12.25 7.33 -14.62
C VAL A 179 11.55 6.26 -13.78
N LEU A 180 10.39 6.59 -13.17
CA LEU A 180 9.63 5.67 -12.31
C LEU A 180 9.33 4.31 -12.96
N SER A 181 8.98 4.29 -14.25
CA SER A 181 8.62 3.04 -14.94
C SER A 181 9.77 2.04 -15.00
N LYS A 182 11.00 2.52 -15.19
CA LYS A 182 12.21 1.66 -15.19
C LYS A 182 12.53 1.14 -13.79
N GLN A 183 12.38 2.00 -12.78
CA GLN A 183 12.57 1.60 -11.37
C GLN A 183 11.53 0.55 -10.96
N LEU A 184 10.27 0.75 -11.34
CA LEU A 184 9.18 -0.20 -11.09
C LEU A 184 9.48 -1.57 -11.72
N GLU A 185 9.84 -1.61 -13.01
CA GLU A 185 10.13 -2.88 -13.70
C GLU A 185 11.27 -3.66 -13.02
N LEU A 186 12.29 -2.95 -12.53
CA LEU A 186 13.42 -3.56 -11.82
C LEU A 186 12.99 -4.16 -10.49
N VAL A 187 12.28 -3.38 -9.65
CA VAL A 187 11.81 -3.85 -8.34
C VAL A 187 10.83 -5.01 -8.50
N GLU A 188 9.96 -4.96 -9.51
CA GLU A 188 9.02 -6.04 -9.85
C GLU A 188 9.75 -7.36 -10.12
N ARG A 189 10.78 -7.34 -10.98
CA ARG A 189 11.58 -8.53 -11.30
C ARG A 189 12.35 -9.06 -10.10
N ILE A 190 12.87 -8.18 -9.23
CA ILE A 190 13.56 -8.60 -8.00
C ILE A 190 12.59 -9.38 -7.11
N LEU A 191 11.39 -8.85 -6.89
CA LEU A 191 10.37 -9.51 -6.07
C LEU A 191 9.88 -10.83 -6.68
N GLU A 192 9.70 -10.88 -8.00
CA GLU A 192 9.30 -12.11 -8.69
C GLU A 192 10.37 -13.21 -8.55
N TRP A 193 11.65 -12.87 -8.72
CA TRP A 193 12.74 -13.85 -8.79
C TRP A 193 13.37 -14.18 -7.44
N SER A 194 13.09 -13.39 -6.40
CA SER A 194 13.51 -13.69 -5.03
C SER A 194 12.59 -14.69 -4.31
N PHE A 195 11.52 -15.15 -4.95
CA PHE A 195 10.63 -16.13 -4.35
C PHE A 195 11.31 -17.50 -4.14
N PRO A 196 11.15 -18.15 -2.97
CA PRO A 196 10.38 -17.72 -1.81
C PRO A 196 11.13 -16.68 -0.95
N TRP A 197 10.45 -15.58 -0.61
CA TRP A 197 11.03 -14.43 0.11
C TRP A 197 11.62 -14.76 1.48
N GLN A 198 11.21 -15.87 2.09
CA GLN A 198 11.71 -16.33 3.39
C GLN A 198 13.11 -16.96 3.34
N LYS A 199 13.71 -17.07 2.15
CA LYS A 199 15.04 -17.65 1.97
C LYS A 199 15.95 -16.64 1.29
N GLN A 200 17.21 -16.61 1.74
CA GLN A 200 18.26 -15.90 1.03
C GLN A 200 18.40 -16.44 -0.39
N SER A 201 18.60 -15.55 -1.35
CA SER A 201 18.81 -15.92 -2.74
C SER A 201 19.67 -14.89 -3.46
N TYR A 202 20.14 -15.24 -4.66
CA TYR A 202 20.87 -14.33 -5.52
C TYR A 202 20.06 -14.13 -6.80
N VAL A 203 19.79 -12.88 -7.14
CA VAL A 203 19.03 -12.51 -8.33
C VAL A 203 19.98 -11.89 -9.35
N ALA A 204 20.09 -12.57 -10.50
CA ALA A 204 20.83 -12.06 -11.64
C ALA A 204 19.90 -11.22 -12.51
N LEU A 205 20.08 -9.90 -12.50
CA LEU A 205 19.26 -8.99 -13.29
C LEU A 205 19.71 -9.00 -14.76
N PRO A 206 18.78 -9.04 -15.74
CA PRO A 206 19.15 -8.93 -17.15
C PRO A 206 19.64 -7.51 -17.46
N PHE A 207 20.72 -7.38 -18.23
CA PHE A 207 21.27 -6.08 -18.63
C PHE A 207 20.24 -5.11 -19.23
N ARG A 208 19.19 -5.64 -19.88
CA ARG A 208 18.12 -4.80 -20.45
C ARG A 208 17.33 -4.01 -19.41
N CYS A 209 17.28 -4.47 -18.16
CA CYS A 209 16.45 -3.87 -17.12
C CYS A 209 17.10 -2.61 -16.51
N PHE A 210 18.43 -2.53 -16.51
CA PHE A 210 19.16 -1.42 -15.87
C PHE A 210 20.16 -0.73 -16.81
N GLY A 211 20.57 -1.33 -17.93
CA GLY A 211 21.48 -0.73 -18.90
C GLY A 211 22.72 -0.10 -18.26
N ASN A 212 22.98 1.17 -18.57
CA ASN A 212 24.12 1.91 -18.02
C ASN A 212 23.84 2.56 -16.64
N SER A 213 22.63 2.42 -16.09
CA SER A 213 22.24 3.03 -14.81
C SER A 213 22.39 2.09 -13.62
N TRP A 214 23.26 1.08 -13.70
CA TRP A 214 23.59 0.17 -12.59
C TRP A 214 24.99 0.45 -12.07
N HIS A 215 25.06 1.29 -11.04
CA HIS A 215 26.26 1.68 -10.31
C HIS A 215 25.83 2.23 -8.94
N GLU A 216 26.77 2.33 -8.00
CA GLU A 216 26.51 2.67 -6.59
C GLU A 216 25.82 4.03 -6.42
N GLU A 217 26.11 5.00 -7.28
CA GLU A 217 25.51 6.34 -7.22
C GLU A 217 24.18 6.46 -7.98
N ALA A 218 23.72 5.39 -8.64
CA ALA A 218 22.47 5.43 -9.37
C ALA A 218 21.27 5.49 -8.41
N PRO A 219 20.24 6.31 -8.67
CA PRO A 219 19.07 6.41 -7.79
C PRO A 219 18.41 5.05 -7.48
N ILE A 220 18.35 4.14 -8.47
CA ILE A 220 17.78 2.80 -8.26
C ILE A 220 18.64 1.91 -7.37
N TRP A 221 19.97 2.09 -7.37
CA TRP A 221 20.86 1.36 -6.47
C TRP A 221 20.57 1.76 -5.03
N ILE A 222 20.58 3.07 -4.76
CA ILE A 222 20.32 3.62 -3.42
C ILE A 222 18.93 3.20 -2.94
N LEU A 223 17.90 3.27 -3.79
CA LEU A 223 16.55 2.81 -3.43
C LEU A 223 16.53 1.35 -2.97
N LEU A 224 17.27 0.46 -3.64
CA LEU A 224 17.30 -0.96 -3.31
C LEU A 224 18.18 -1.26 -2.09
N GLU A 225 19.31 -0.56 -1.94
CA GLU A 225 20.20 -0.68 -0.79
C GLU A 225 19.51 -0.24 0.51
N GLU A 226 18.72 0.84 0.45
CA GLU A 226 17.91 1.31 1.58
C GLU A 226 16.77 0.33 1.95
N CYS A 227 16.39 -0.60 1.06
CA CYS A 227 15.53 -1.75 1.43
C CYS A 227 16.29 -2.83 2.22
N GLY A 228 17.60 -2.68 2.42
CA GLY A 228 18.48 -3.66 3.06
C GLY A 228 19.02 -4.74 2.11
N LEU A 229 18.87 -4.56 0.79
CA LEU A 229 19.44 -5.50 -0.18
C LEU A 229 20.94 -5.26 -0.31
N THR A 230 21.72 -6.33 -0.36
CA THR A 230 23.14 -6.22 -0.70
C THR A 230 23.29 -6.27 -2.21
N LEU A 231 23.91 -5.24 -2.78
CA LEU A 231 24.04 -5.05 -4.22
C LEU A 231 25.50 -5.15 -4.65
N GLN A 232 25.70 -5.57 -5.89
CA GLN A 232 27.02 -5.58 -6.54
C GLN A 232 26.88 -5.26 -8.04
N VAL A 233 27.94 -4.71 -8.61
CA VAL A 233 27.99 -4.37 -10.05
C VAL A 233 28.04 -5.64 -10.89
N ASP A 234 28.80 -6.64 -10.44
CA ASP A 234 28.96 -7.92 -11.13
C ASP A 234 27.77 -8.86 -10.90
N THR A 235 27.59 -9.83 -11.80
CA THR A 235 26.54 -10.84 -11.66
C THR A 235 26.91 -11.88 -10.59
N PRO A 236 25.99 -12.30 -9.70
CA PRO A 236 24.59 -11.84 -9.56
C PRO A 236 24.49 -10.49 -8.83
N GLN A 237 23.71 -9.57 -9.39
CA GLN A 237 23.68 -8.17 -8.97
C GLN A 237 23.05 -7.94 -7.60
N VAL A 238 22.08 -8.78 -7.22
CA VAL A 238 21.30 -8.60 -5.99
C VAL A 238 21.42 -9.84 -5.13
N HIS A 239 21.78 -9.64 -3.87
CA HIS A 239 21.62 -10.62 -2.82
C HIS A 239 20.36 -10.29 -2.02
N TRP A 240 19.37 -11.18 -2.13
CA TRP A 240 18.10 -11.06 -1.45
C TRP A 240 18.22 -11.53 0.01
N GLU A 241 17.75 -10.68 0.91
CA GLU A 241 17.61 -10.99 2.33
C GLU A 241 16.13 -11.01 2.73
N PRO A 242 15.66 -12.01 3.51
CA PRO A 242 14.26 -12.06 3.96
C PRO A 242 13.81 -10.81 4.74
N THR A 243 14.74 -10.17 5.46
CA THR A 243 14.48 -8.92 6.19
C THR A 243 14.15 -7.75 5.27
N SER A 244 14.56 -7.80 4.00
CA SER A 244 14.27 -6.78 2.99
C SER A 244 12.86 -6.88 2.40
N GLN A 245 12.12 -7.96 2.68
CA GLN A 245 10.81 -8.20 2.09
C GLN A 245 9.85 -7.02 2.29
N GLY A 246 9.68 -6.57 3.54
CA GLY A 246 8.76 -5.47 3.88
C GLY A 246 9.09 -4.19 3.11
N PRO A 247 10.30 -3.64 3.25
CA PRO A 247 10.74 -2.45 2.52
C PRO A 247 10.66 -2.60 1.00
N THR A 248 11.06 -3.73 0.42
CA THR A 248 10.99 -3.91 -1.04
C THR A 248 9.55 -4.02 -1.54
N CYS A 249 8.64 -4.65 -0.79
CA CYS A 249 7.21 -4.66 -1.11
C CYS A 249 6.61 -3.26 -1.04
N ALA A 250 6.97 -2.47 -0.03
CA ALA A 250 6.54 -1.09 0.13
C ALA A 250 7.06 -0.19 -1.00
N LEU A 251 8.33 -0.38 -1.42
CA LEU A 251 8.92 0.32 -2.55
C LEU A 251 8.18 -0.01 -3.86
N TYR A 252 7.88 -1.29 -4.09
CA TYR A 252 7.09 -1.74 -5.24
C TYR A 252 5.70 -1.09 -5.27
N ALA A 253 4.96 -1.16 -4.15
CA ALA A 253 3.64 -0.56 -4.02
C ALA A 253 3.67 0.94 -4.30
N SER A 254 4.65 1.65 -3.73
CA SER A 254 4.84 3.08 -3.92
C SER A 254 5.10 3.42 -5.38
N LEU A 255 6.08 2.77 -6.01
CA LEU A 255 6.42 3.00 -7.42
C LEU A 255 5.25 2.72 -8.36
N ALA A 256 4.48 1.64 -8.11
CA ALA A 256 3.34 1.26 -8.94
C ALA A 256 2.20 2.27 -8.85
N LEU A 257 1.83 2.71 -7.65
CA LEU A 257 0.74 3.68 -7.43
C LEU A 257 1.13 5.06 -7.95
N LEU A 258 2.36 5.53 -7.70
CA LEU A 258 2.89 6.77 -8.26
C LEU A 258 2.94 6.71 -9.80
N SER A 259 3.34 5.57 -10.37
CA SER A 259 3.31 5.35 -11.83
C SER A 259 1.88 5.41 -12.38
N SER A 260 0.88 4.90 -11.66
CA SER A 260 -0.52 4.96 -12.10
C SER A 260 -1.09 6.39 -12.14
N LEU A 261 -0.60 7.27 -11.28
CA LEU A 261 -0.96 8.69 -11.28
C LEU A 261 -0.29 9.46 -12.42
N SER A 262 0.91 9.05 -12.86
CA SER A 262 1.64 9.73 -13.93
C SER A 262 1.24 9.33 -15.36
N GLN A 263 0.64 8.14 -15.56
CA GLN A 263 0.26 7.66 -16.90
C GLN A 263 -0.97 8.37 -17.48
N GLY A 264 -0.90 8.90 -18.70
CA GLY A 264 -2.11 9.26 -19.46
C GLY A 264 -2.90 8.01 -19.89
N PRO A 265 -4.21 8.11 -20.17
CA PRO A 265 -4.98 7.01 -20.76
C PRO A 265 -4.41 6.53 -22.10
#